data_AF-A0A4Q9FMF6-F1
#
_entry.id   AF-A0A4Q9FMF6-F1
#
_cell.length_a   1.000
_cell.length_b   1.000
_cell.length_c   1.000
_cell.angle_alpha   90.00
_cell.angle_beta   90.00
_cell.angle_gamma   90.00
#
_symmetry.space_group_name_H-M   'P 1'
#
loop_
_entity.id
_entity.type
_entity.pdbx_description
1 polymer ?
#
loop_
_entity_poly.entity_id
_entity_poly.type
_entity_poly.pdbx_seq_one_letter_code
_entity_poly.pdbx_strand_id
1 'polypeptide(L)'
;MSSKLCKQCSLARRCLGKTAKEKKFSVTYYRDEYERNTARIQSAKGRVMKAKRQSTVEPVFGTLTQFMGLGKINTIGIRQANKVMQFSAIAYNLKKYLKFTQRKVKSDAGQVFLYEFYRRGILSL
;
A
#
# COMPACT_ATOMS: atom_id res chain seq x y z
N MET A 1 -10.28 32.79 -6.91
CA MET A 1 -10.91 33.79 -7.81
C MET A 1 -11.90 34.60 -6.98
N SER A 2 -11.95 35.93 -7.13
CA SER A 2 -12.85 36.78 -6.35
C SER A 2 -14.29 36.72 -6.86
N SER A 3 -15.28 36.77 -5.95
CA SER A 3 -16.70 36.87 -6.26
C SER A 3 -17.06 38.02 -7.20
N LYS A 4 -16.34 39.15 -7.14
CA LYS A 4 -16.57 40.29 -8.04
C LYS A 4 -16.29 39.93 -9.51
N LEU A 5 -15.22 39.17 -9.75
CA LEU A 5 -14.84 38.70 -11.09
C LEU A 5 -15.81 37.61 -11.60
N CYS A 6 -16.32 36.75 -10.70
CA CYS A 6 -17.23 35.68 -11.08
C CYS A 6 -18.64 36.18 -11.44
N LYS A 7 -19.12 37.27 -10.81
CA LYS A 7 -20.45 37.84 -11.05
C LYS A 7 -20.65 38.36 -12.48
N GLN A 8 -19.60 38.88 -13.11
CA GLN A 8 -19.65 39.46 -14.47
C GLN A 8 -19.08 38.50 -15.53
N CYS A 9 -18.73 37.27 -15.16
CA CYS A 9 -18.15 36.31 -16.08
C CYS A 9 -19.23 35.64 -16.94
N SER A 10 -19.10 35.73 -18.27
CA SER A 10 -20.01 35.10 -19.24
C SER A 10 -20.09 33.57 -19.11
N LEU A 11 -19.06 32.95 -18.53
CA LEU A 11 -18.99 31.51 -18.28
C LEU A 11 -19.57 31.09 -16.92
N ALA A 12 -20.06 32.02 -16.10
CA ALA A 12 -20.51 31.75 -14.72
C ALA A 12 -21.59 30.65 -14.66
N ARG A 13 -22.57 30.65 -15.58
CA ARG A 13 -23.64 29.62 -15.64
C ARG A 13 -23.11 28.20 -15.84
N ARG A 14 -22.00 28.01 -16.56
CA ARG A 14 -21.41 26.69 -16.83
C ARG A 14 -20.29 26.32 -15.83
N CYS A 15 -19.59 27.32 -15.28
CA CYS A 15 -18.41 27.12 -14.43
C CYS A 15 -18.75 26.94 -12.93
N LEU A 16 -19.80 27.61 -12.45
CA LEU A 16 -20.25 27.58 -11.05
C LEU A 16 -21.31 26.50 -10.84
N GLY A 17 -21.27 25.83 -9.68
CA GLY A 17 -22.37 24.97 -9.24
C GLY A 17 -23.60 25.80 -8.86
N LYS A 18 -24.78 25.18 -8.77
CA LYS A 18 -26.09 25.84 -8.55
C LYS A 18 -26.10 26.87 -7.40
N THR A 19 -25.32 26.64 -6.35
CA THR A 19 -25.27 27.49 -5.15
C THR A 19 -23.96 28.28 -4.99
N ALA A 20 -22.97 28.06 -5.87
CA ALA A 20 -21.64 28.64 -5.73
C ALA A 20 -21.60 30.06 -6.29
N LYS A 21 -21.20 31.04 -5.46
CA LYS A 21 -21.06 32.45 -5.86
C LYS A 21 -19.73 32.76 -6.56
N GLU A 22 -18.73 31.92 -6.38
CA GLU A 22 -17.39 32.09 -6.94
C GLU A 22 -16.70 30.75 -7.13
N LYS A 23 -15.75 30.69 -8.07
CA LYS A 23 -14.89 29.52 -8.23
C LYS A 23 -13.73 29.62 -7.24
N LYS A 24 -13.71 28.73 -6.26
CA LYS A 24 -12.60 28.59 -5.32
C LYS A 24 -11.58 27.60 -5.89
N PHE A 25 -10.32 28.03 -5.90
CA PHE A 25 -9.19 27.17 -6.20
C PHE A 25 -8.19 27.35 -5.08
N SER A 26 -7.95 26.27 -4.34
CA SER A 26 -6.96 26.22 -3.28
C SER A 26 -5.70 25.55 -3.84
N VAL A 27 -4.64 26.34 -3.98
CA VAL A 27 -3.30 25.83 -4.22
C VAL A 27 -2.69 25.45 -2.88
N THR A 28 -2.26 24.20 -2.75
CA THR A 28 -1.45 23.80 -1.60
C THR A 28 -0.02 24.29 -1.79
N TYR A 29 0.71 24.53 -0.69
CA TYR A 29 2.13 24.92 -0.74
C TYR A 29 2.98 23.93 -1.55
N TYR A 30 2.60 22.64 -1.54
CA TYR A 30 3.33 21.56 -2.21
C TYR A 30 2.81 21.23 -3.62
N ARG A 31 2.22 22.19 -4.32
CA ARG A 31 1.62 21.96 -5.64
C ARG A 31 2.61 21.37 -6.63
N ASP A 32 3.84 21.88 -6.64
CA ASP A 32 4.89 21.46 -7.57
C ASP A 32 5.29 20.00 -7.33
N GLU A 33 5.33 19.52 -6.08
CA GLU A 33 5.54 18.11 -5.74
C GLU A 33 4.42 17.22 -6.30
N TYR A 34 3.17 17.64 -6.14
CA TYR A 34 2.00 16.89 -6.63
C TYR A 34 2.00 16.81 -8.17
N GLU A 35 2.30 17.91 -8.84
CA GLU A 35 2.37 17.95 -10.31
C GLU A 35 3.52 17.08 -10.83
N ARG A 36 4.72 17.17 -10.23
CA ARG A 36 5.86 16.28 -10.55
C ARG A 36 5.52 14.79 -10.40
N ASN A 37 4.85 14.43 -9.31
CA ASN A 37 4.45 13.04 -9.08
C ASN A 37 3.37 12.58 -10.08
N THR A 38 2.42 13.45 -10.39
CA THR A 38 1.35 13.16 -11.37
C THR A 38 1.95 12.89 -12.75
N ALA A 39 2.85 13.75 -13.21
CA ALA A 39 3.58 13.56 -14.47
C ALA A 39 4.33 12.22 -14.49
N ARG A 40 5.02 11.86 -13.40
CA ARG A 40 5.72 10.57 -13.27
C ARG A 40 4.76 9.38 -13.39
N ILE A 41 3.62 9.43 -12.72
CA ILE A 41 2.63 8.34 -12.69
C ILE A 41 1.92 8.18 -14.03
N GLN A 42 1.73 9.24 -14.81
CA GLN A 42 1.03 9.17 -16.10
C GLN A 42 1.78 8.35 -17.16
N SER A 43 3.10 8.22 -17.05
CA SER A 43 3.90 7.35 -17.92
C SER A 43 3.47 5.87 -17.81
N ALA A 44 3.64 5.07 -18.88
CA ALA A 44 3.29 3.65 -18.87
C ALA A 44 4.00 2.88 -17.74
N LYS A 45 5.32 3.11 -17.58
CA LYS A 45 6.13 2.55 -16.50
C LYS A 45 5.62 3.01 -15.12
N GLY A 46 5.29 4.30 -14.98
CA GLY A 46 4.77 4.88 -13.74
C GLY A 46 3.47 4.22 -13.28
N ARG A 47 2.53 3.97 -14.19
CA ARG A 47 1.27 3.27 -13.89
C ARG A 47 1.50 1.86 -13.39
N VAL A 48 2.35 1.09 -14.07
CA VAL A 48 2.68 -0.29 -13.67
C VAL A 48 3.34 -0.31 -12.29
N MET A 49 4.31 0.57 -12.04
CA MET A 49 5.00 0.64 -10.75
C MET A 49 4.07 1.09 -9.62
N LYS A 50 3.16 2.02 -9.88
CA LYS A 50 2.13 2.43 -8.91
C LYS A 50 1.22 1.26 -8.54
N ALA A 51 0.75 0.49 -9.53
CA ALA A 51 -0.11 -0.68 -9.29
C ALA A 51 0.61 -1.74 -8.45
N LYS A 52 1.88 -2.04 -8.75
CA LYS A 52 2.70 -2.95 -7.95
C LYS A 52 2.88 -2.46 -6.51
N ARG A 53 3.15 -1.16 -6.31
CA ARG A 53 3.26 -0.57 -4.96
C ARG A 53 1.96 -0.72 -4.17
N GLN A 54 0.82 -0.48 -4.83
CA GLN A 54 -0.50 -0.58 -4.22
C GLN A 54 -0.81 -1.98 -3.67
N SER A 55 -0.37 -3.03 -4.36
CA SER A 55 -0.60 -4.42 -3.93
C SER A 55 0.45 -4.96 -2.95
N THR A 56 1.63 -4.34 -2.88
CA THR A 56 2.76 -4.88 -2.10
C THR A 56 3.07 -4.07 -0.85
N VAL A 57 3.38 -2.78 -1.00
CA VAL A 57 3.93 -1.94 0.08
C VAL A 57 2.83 -1.23 0.86
N GLU A 58 1.84 -0.65 0.18
CA GLU A 58 0.78 0.12 0.82
C GLU A 58 -0.02 -0.67 1.88
N PRO A 59 -0.38 -1.96 1.67
CA PRO A 59 -1.10 -2.73 2.69
C PRO A 59 -0.28 -2.94 3.96
N VAL A 60 1.03 -3.16 3.82
CA VAL A 60 1.95 -3.31 4.95
C VAL A 60 2.07 -1.99 5.70
N PHE A 61 2.23 -0.88 4.98
CA PHE A 61 2.30 0.44 5.58
C PHE A 61 1.01 0.84 6.31
N GLY A 62 -0.15 0.51 5.73
CA GLY A 62 -1.45 0.67 6.39
C GLY A 62 -1.53 -0.13 7.69
N THR A 63 -1.07 -1.38 7.67
CA THR A 63 -1.03 -2.22 8.89
C THR A 63 -0.13 -1.61 9.97
N LEU A 64 1.05 -1.14 9.58
CA LEU A 64 2.01 -0.54 10.50
C LEU A 64 1.45 0.73 11.16
N THR A 65 0.82 1.60 10.38
CA THR A 65 0.31 2.89 10.86
C THR A 65 -0.97 2.75 11.68
N GLN A 66 -1.90 1.88 11.27
CA GLN A 66 -3.20 1.71 11.93
C GLN A 66 -3.16 0.77 13.13
N PHE A 67 -2.44 -0.37 13.04
CA PHE A 67 -2.51 -1.43 14.05
C PHE A 67 -1.22 -1.60 14.85
N MET A 68 -0.08 -1.09 14.37
CA MET A 68 1.22 -1.26 15.04
C MET A 68 1.81 0.04 15.57
N GLY A 69 0.98 1.08 15.73
CA GLY A 69 1.35 2.32 16.39
C GLY A 69 2.30 3.24 15.59
N LEU A 70 2.56 2.96 14.31
CA LEU A 70 3.47 3.80 13.50
C LEU A 70 2.84 5.15 13.10
N GLY A 71 1.53 5.36 13.36
CA GLY A 71 0.86 6.63 13.12
C GLY A 71 1.32 7.77 14.04
N LYS A 72 1.86 7.47 15.23
CA LYS A 72 2.42 8.46 16.16
C LYS A 72 3.71 7.93 16.78
N ILE A 73 4.84 8.50 16.36
CA ILE A 73 6.16 8.15 16.87
C ILE A 73 6.55 9.14 17.98
N ASN A 74 6.76 8.66 19.20
CA ASN A 74 7.05 9.49 20.37
C ASN A 74 8.52 9.90 20.53
N THR A 75 9.34 9.75 19.48
CA THR A 75 10.76 10.13 19.50
C THR A 75 10.97 11.50 18.88
N ILE A 76 11.83 12.32 19.47
CA ILE A 76 12.15 13.66 18.95
C ILE A 76 13.16 13.54 17.81
N GLY A 77 12.83 14.16 16.67
CA GLY A 77 13.73 14.30 15.52
C GLY A 77 13.58 13.19 14.46
N ILE A 78 13.73 13.59 13.19
CA ILE A 78 13.50 12.73 12.01
C ILE A 78 14.44 11.51 11.97
N ARG A 79 15.67 11.65 12.47
CA ARG A 79 16.64 10.55 12.51
C ARG A 79 16.18 9.42 13.44
N GLN A 80 15.60 9.76 14.58
CA GLN A 80 15.10 8.76 15.54
C GLN A 80 13.81 8.14 15.02
N ALA A 81 12.91 8.95 14.46
CA ALA A 81 11.69 8.45 13.84
C ALA A 81 11.96 7.44 12.71
N ASN A 82 13.00 7.70 11.88
CA ASN A 82 13.41 6.77 10.84
C ASN A 82 13.89 5.41 11.42
N LYS A 83 14.65 5.43 12.52
CA LYS A 83 15.09 4.18 13.19
C LYS A 83 13.89 3.36 13.66
N VAL A 84 12.90 4.01 14.30
CA VAL A 84 11.67 3.34 14.75
C VAL A 84 10.92 2.74 13.57
N MET A 85 10.75 3.50 12.48
CA MET A 85 10.09 3.02 11.27
C MET A 85 10.78 1.79 10.67
N GLN A 86 12.12 1.82 10.54
CA GLN A 86 12.89 0.69 10.02
C GLN A 86 12.78 -0.53 10.93
N PHE A 87 12.87 -0.33 12.25
CA PHE A 87 12.72 -1.40 13.22
C PHE A 87 11.34 -2.06 13.14
N SER A 88 10.27 -1.26 13.06
CA SER A 88 8.91 -1.77 12.88
C SER A 88 8.74 -2.55 11.57
N ALA A 89 9.35 -2.11 10.47
CA ALA A 89 9.32 -2.82 9.20
C ALA A 89 10.03 -4.18 9.29
N ILE A 90 11.21 -4.24 9.94
CA ILE A 90 11.95 -5.49 10.18
C ILE A 90 11.09 -6.44 11.03
N ALA A 91 10.53 -5.95 12.14
CA ALA A 91 9.70 -6.74 13.04
C ALA A 91 8.45 -7.31 12.32
N TYR A 92 7.80 -6.51 11.46
CA TYR A 92 6.67 -6.97 10.65
C TYR A 92 7.09 -8.10 9.69
N ASN A 93 8.22 -7.94 9.00
CA ASN A 93 8.74 -8.95 8.10
C ASN A 93 9.09 -10.25 8.84
N LEU A 94 9.73 -10.16 10.02
CA LEU A 94 10.01 -11.32 10.88
C LEU A 94 8.71 -12.02 11.32
N LYS A 95 7.72 -11.26 11.80
CA LYS A 95 6.40 -11.81 12.18
C LYS A 95 5.74 -12.53 11.01
N LYS A 96 5.84 -11.99 9.80
CA LYS A 96 5.31 -12.62 8.58
C LYS A 96 6.08 -13.90 8.23
N TYR A 97 7.40 -13.90 8.36
CA TYR A 97 8.24 -15.06 8.12
C TYR A 97 7.95 -16.21 9.09
N LEU A 98 7.77 -15.90 10.38
CA LEU A 98 7.41 -16.90 11.39
C LEU A 98 6.04 -17.53 11.17
N LYS A 99 5.10 -16.77 10.59
CA LYS A 99 3.76 -17.28 10.22
C LYS A 99 3.73 -17.99 8.87
N PHE A 100 4.85 -18.05 8.16
CA PHE A 100 4.93 -18.72 6.87
C PHE A 100 4.92 -20.25 7.07
N THR A 101 3.74 -20.83 7.11
CA THR A 101 3.56 -22.26 6.91
C THR A 101 3.62 -22.53 5.41
N GLN A 102 4.66 -23.23 4.96
CA GLN A 102 4.74 -23.78 3.60
C GLN A 102 3.42 -24.53 3.32
N ARG A 103 2.68 -24.13 2.29
CA ARG A 103 1.59 -24.97 1.76
C ARG A 103 2.26 -26.20 1.13
N LYS A 104 2.55 -27.22 1.94
CA LYS A 104 2.99 -28.51 1.41
C LYS A 104 1.91 -28.97 0.43
N VAL A 105 2.29 -29.19 -0.82
CA VAL A 105 1.42 -29.86 -1.79
C VAL A 105 1.04 -31.19 -1.14
N LYS A 106 -0.26 -31.46 -0.99
CA LYS A 106 -0.73 -32.79 -0.58
C LYS A 106 -0.42 -33.73 -1.74
N SER A 107 0.75 -34.36 -1.71
CA SER A 107 1.10 -35.42 -2.65
C SER A 107 0.87 -36.77 -1.98
N ASP A 108 0.04 -37.61 -2.58
CA ASP A 108 -0.16 -38.99 -2.11
C ASP A 108 1.09 -39.87 -2.25
N ALA A 109 2.17 -39.37 -2.85
CA ALA A 109 3.46 -40.06 -2.94
C ALA A 109 3.97 -40.57 -1.57
N GLY A 110 3.72 -39.83 -0.49
CA GLY A 110 4.05 -40.27 0.87
C GLY A 110 3.17 -41.43 1.37
N GLN A 111 1.91 -41.50 0.93
CA GLN A 111 1.01 -42.61 1.24
C GLN A 111 1.35 -43.86 0.43
N VAL A 112 1.74 -43.70 -0.85
CA VAL A 112 2.18 -44.81 -1.70
C VAL A 112 3.44 -45.46 -1.13
N PHE A 113 4.41 -44.67 -0.64
CA PHE A 113 5.62 -45.21 -0.01
C PHE A 113 5.31 -45.97 1.29
N LEU A 114 4.40 -45.46 2.12
CA LEU A 114 3.93 -46.15 3.33
C LEU A 114 3.20 -47.46 2.99
N TYR A 115 2.33 -47.46 1.98
CA TYR A 115 1.64 -48.65 1.51
C TYR A 115 2.62 -49.70 0.97
N GLU A 116 3.58 -49.30 0.13
CA GLU A 116 4.60 -50.21 -0.40
C GLU A 116 5.54 -50.75 0.68
N PHE A 117 5.89 -49.93 1.69
CA PHE A 117 6.67 -50.38 2.84
C PHE A 117 5.90 -51.40 3.68
N TYR A 118 4.61 -51.15 3.96
CA TYR A 118 3.76 -52.08 4.72
C TYR A 118 3.53 -53.39 3.93
N ARG A 119 3.31 -53.29 2.62
CA ARG A 119 3.17 -54.43 1.71
C ARG A 119 4.44 -55.30 1.70
N ARG A 120 5.62 -54.69 1.59
CA ARG A 120 6.92 -55.41 1.62
C ARG A 120 7.25 -55.99 2.99
N GLY A 121 6.89 -55.29 4.07
CA GLY A 121 7.09 -55.77 5.45
C GLY A 121 6.21 -56.96 5.82
N ILE A 122 5.00 -57.07 5.24
CA ILE A 122 4.12 -58.24 5.43
C ILE A 122 4.56 -59.43 4.56
N LEU A 123 5.09 -59.20 3.36
CA LEU A 123 5.57 -60.25 2.43
C LEU A 123 6.96 -60.82 2.79
N SER A 124 7.57 -60.37 3.89
CA SER A 124 8.86 -60.86 4.41
C SER A 124 8.75 -61.67 5.71
N LEU A 125 7.51 -62.01 6.11
CA LEU A 125 7.15 -63.06 7.07
C LEU A 125 6.53 -64.24 6.31
#